data_AF-A0A2S8XUK4-F1
#
_entry.id   AF-A0A2S8XUK4-F1
#
_cell.length_a   1.000
_cell.length_b   1.000
_cell.length_c   1.000
_cell.angle_alpha   90.00
_cell.angle_beta   90.00
_cell.angle_gamma   90.00
#
_symmetry.space_group_name_H-M   'P 1'
#
loop_
_entity.id
_entity.type
_entity.pdbx_description
1 polymer ?
#
loop_
_entity_poly.entity_id
_entity_poly.type
_entity_poly.pdbx_seq_one_letter_code
_entity_poly.pdbx_strand_id
1 'polypeptide(L)' 'MIELLQEYWRPFLYSDGYHMTGLAMTMWLLSASIFIGFLVSIPLSIARVSSKFYVRLP' A
#
# COMPACT_ATOMS: atom_id res chain seq x y z
N MET A 1 -25.43 6.19 15.27
CA MET A 1 -24.39 6.31 14.22
C MET A 1 -23.07 5.70 14.68
N ILE A 2 -22.52 6.15 15.81
CA ILE A 2 -21.30 5.55 16.41
C ILE A 2 -21.54 4.12 16.92
N GLU A 3 -22.76 3.80 17.34
CA GLU A 3 -23.14 2.43 17.75
C GLU A 3 -23.05 1.42 16.60
N LEU A 4 -23.48 1.77 15.39
CA LEU A 4 -23.32 0.92 14.20
C LEU A 4 -21.83 0.64 13.92
N LEU A 5 -20.97 1.63 14.11
CA LEU A 5 -19.54 1.43 13.96
C LEU A 5 -18.98 0.50 15.05
N GLN A 6 -19.42 0.61 16.31
CA GLN A 6 -19.00 -0.29 17.38
C GLN A 6 -19.51 -1.73 17.24
N GLU A 7 -20.69 -1.92 16.65
CA GLU A 7 -21.27 -3.23 16.37
C GLU A 7 -20.58 -3.90 15.16
N TYR A 8 -20.40 -3.14 14.07
CA TYR A 8 -20.00 -3.67 12.77
C TYR A 8 -18.54 -3.39 12.36
N TRP A 9 -17.70 -2.72 13.16
CA TRP A 9 -16.30 -2.46 12.76
C TRP A 9 -15.49 -3.72 12.45
N ARG A 10 -15.70 -4.80 13.22
CA ARG A 10 -15.03 -6.09 13.01
C ARG A 10 -15.40 -6.77 11.70
N PRO A 11 -16.70 -7.00 11.38
CA PRO A 11 -17.07 -7.59 10.10
C PRO A 11 -16.72 -6.69 8.91
N PHE A 12 -16.73 -5.36 9.08
CA PHE A 12 -16.32 -4.43 8.03
C PHE A 12 -14.82 -4.51 7.68
N LEU A 13 -13.97 -4.83 8.67
CA LEU A 13 -12.52 -4.95 8.49
C LEU A 13 -12.05 -6.36 8.13
N TYR A 14 -12.68 -7.41 8.67
CA TYR A 14 -12.08 -8.76 8.64
C TYR A 14 -12.77 -9.76 7.71
N SER A 15 -14.09 -9.71 7.50
CA SER A 15 -14.84 -10.46 6.47
C SER A 15 -16.32 -10.52 6.85
N ASP A 16 -17.20 -10.30 5.87
CA ASP A 16 -18.52 -10.94 5.85
C ASP A 16 -18.31 -12.38 5.35
N GLY A 17 -18.02 -13.31 6.26
CA GLY A 17 -18.12 -14.77 6.15
C GLY A 17 -17.42 -15.56 5.02
N TYR A 18 -17.04 -14.98 3.89
CA TYR A 18 -16.54 -15.72 2.71
C TYR A 18 -15.68 -14.88 1.74
N HIS A 19 -15.79 -13.55 1.77
CA HIS A 19 -15.04 -12.65 0.88
C HIS A 19 -14.37 -11.52 1.65
N MET A 20 -13.19 -11.10 1.19
CA MET A 20 -12.53 -9.87 1.65
C MET A 20 -13.44 -8.68 1.38
N THR A 21 -13.68 -7.83 2.38
CA THR A 21 -14.47 -6.61 2.17
C THR A 21 -13.73 -5.67 1.23
N GLY A 22 -14.47 -4.83 0.48
CA GLY A 22 -13.86 -3.85 -0.43
C GLY A 22 -12.87 -2.92 0.29
N LEU A 23 -13.10 -2.62 1.58
CA LEU A 23 -12.18 -1.85 2.42
C LEU A 23 -10.87 -2.60 2.69
N ALA A 24 -10.95 -3.88 3.05
CA ALA A 24 -9.76 -4.70 3.26
C ALA A 24 -8.91 -4.78 1.98
N MET A 25 -9.56 -4.92 0.82
CA MET A 25 -8.88 -4.95 -0.47
C MET A 25 -8.18 -3.62 -0.80
N THR A 26 -8.83 -2.48 -0.56
CA THR A 26 -8.20 -1.17 -0.81
C THR A 26 -7.03 -0.91 0.14
N MET A 27 -7.15 -1.28 1.42
CA MET A 27 -6.05 -1.19 2.38
C MET A 27 -4.87 -2.09 1.98
N TRP A 28 -5.15 -3.32 1.53
CA TRP A 28 -4.13 -4.25 1.06
C TRP A 28 -3.40 -3.73 -0.17
N LEU A 29 -4.13 -3.31 -1.20
CA LEU A 29 -3.56 -2.75 -2.42
C LEU A 29 -2.76 -1.47 -2.15
N LEU A 30 -3.25 -0.59 -1.27
CA LEU A 30 -2.56 0.62 -0.86
C LEU A 30 -1.23 0.28 -0.18
N SER A 31 -1.24 -0.66 0.76
CA SER A 31 -0.03 -1.11 1.46
C SER A 31 1.00 -1.69 0.47
N ALA A 32 0.57 -2.58 -0.43
CA ALA A 32 1.42 -3.17 -1.44
C ALA A 32 2.01 -2.10 -2.40
N SER A 33 1.19 -1.14 -2.83
CA SER A 33 1.63 -0.05 -3.72
C SER A 33 2.68 0.83 -3.07
N ILE A 34 2.49 1.20 -1.79
CA ILE A 34 3.47 2.00 -1.04
C ILE A 34 4.76 1.21 -0.87
N PHE A 35 4.67 -0.07 -0.51
CA PHE A 35 5.85 -0.91 -0.29
C PHE A 35 6.70 -1.02 -1.54
N ILE A 36 6.09 -1.32 -2.69
CA ILE A 36 6.79 -1.41 -3.99
C ILE A 36 7.35 -0.05 -4.40
N GLY A 37 6.54 1.02 -4.28
CA GLY A 37 6.98 2.38 -4.60
C GLY A 37 8.18 2.82 -3.78
N PHE A 38 8.22 2.47 -2.49
CA PHE A 38 9.34 2.77 -1.60
C PHE A 38 10.60 1.97 -1.97
N LEU A 39 10.43 0.67 -2.26
CA LEU A 39 11.52 -0.22 -2.68
C LEU A 39 12.16 0.22 -4.00
N VAL A 40 11.38 0.79 -4.93
CA VAL A 40 11.88 1.32 -6.21
C VAL A 40 12.42 2.74 -6.07
N SER A 41 11.85 3.56 -5.18
CA SER A 41 12.27 4.94 -4.95
C SER A 41 13.68 5.04 -4.39
N ILE A 42 14.06 4.15 -3.47
CA ILE A 42 15.40 4.13 -2.86
C ILE A 42 16.53 3.94 -3.91
N PRO A 43 16.55 2.85 -4.72
CA PRO A 43 17.58 2.65 -5.72
C PRO A 43 17.54 3.72 -6.80
N LEU A 44 16.35 4.23 -7.18
CA LEU A 44 16.24 5.30 -8.17
C LEU A 44 16.82 6.63 -7.65
N SER A 45 16.65 6.93 -6.35
CA SER A 45 17.22 8.13 -5.72
C SER A 45 18.75 8.04 -5.66
N ILE A 46 19.30 6.85 -5.36
CA ILE A 46 20.74 6.59 -5.35
C ILE A 46 21.31 6.64 -6.78
N ALA A 47 20.61 6.03 -7.74
CA ALA A 47 20.92 6.07 -9.16
C ALA A 47 21.04 7.51 -9.68
N ARG A 48 20.12 8.40 -9.26
CA ARG A 48 20.10 9.81 -9.68
C ARG A 48 21.31 10.63 -9.18
N VAL A 49 21.86 10.29 -8.02
CA VAL A 49 23.00 11.00 -7.40
C VAL A 49 24.35 10.38 -7.78
N SER A 50 24.36 9.16 -8.33
CA SER A 50 25.58 8.44 -8.65
C SER A 50 26.29 9.02 -9.89
N SER A 51 27.58 9.34 -9.74
CA SER A 51 28.47 9.92 -10.75
C SER A 51 28.82 8.96 -11.92
N LYS A 52 28.38 7.69 -11.88
CA LYS A 52 28.68 6.68 -12.93
C LYS A 52 27.76 6.84 -14.13
N PHE A 53 28.35 7.12 -15.30
CA PHE A 53 27.71 7.39 -16.60
C PHE A 53 26.63 6.37 -17.04
N TYR A 54 26.68 5.11 -16.56
CA TYR A 54 25.76 4.04 -16.97
C TYR A 54 24.38 4.07 -16.28
N VAL A 55 24.23 4.85 -15.20
CA VAL A 55 23.00 4.95 -14.39
C VAL A 55 22.33 6.32 -14.54
N ARG A 56 22.89 7.18 -15.40
CA ARG A 56 22.26 8.44 -15.84
C ARG A 56 21.07 8.12 -16.74
N LEU A 57 19.93 7.80 -16.12
CA LEU A 57 18.65 8.17 -16.70
C LEU A 57 18.65 9.72 -16.84
N PRO A 58 18.22 10.27 -17.99
CA PRO A 58 18.08 11.72 -18.15
C PRO A 58 17.16 12.35 -17.09
#